data_AF-A0A9P0DHF3-F1
#
_entry.id   AF-A0A9P0DHF3-F1
#
_cell.length_a   1.000
_cell.length_b   1.000
_cell.length_c   1.000
_cell.angle_alpha   90.00
_cell.angle_beta   90.00
_cell.angle_gamma   90.00
#
_symmetry.space_group_name_H-M   'P 1'
#
loop_
_entity.id
_entity.type
_entity.pdbx_description
1 polymer ?
#
loop_
_entity_poly.entity_id
_entity_poly.type
_entity_poly.pdbx_seq_one_letter_code
_entity_poly.pdbx_strand_id
1 'polypeptide(L)'
;MARTAEVKRDARIGEAEARADAAIKEAIAEEQRMASVFLNDTEIAKAKRDFELKKAAYDMEVQTKNAEAEMAYELQAAKTKQKIKEEEMQIMVVERTQQIAVQEQEIARRERELEATVRQPAEAEKFRLEKIAEANRKKVLLEAEAEAEALRLKGEAEAYAIEAKAKAEAEQMAKKAEAWKDYKEAAMIDMFLDVLPKMVAEVAAPISQAKKITMVSTGSGEVGASKLTGEVLDIVNRVPTLVKSMTGVDIAKSVKSAA
;
A
#
# COMPACT_ATOMS: atom_id res chain seq x y z
N MET A 1 116.19 -20.69 125.18
CA MET A 1 115.60 -19.93 124.05
C MET A 1 114.46 -20.66 123.32
N ALA A 2 114.12 -21.92 123.65
CA ALA A 2 113.07 -22.68 122.94
C ALA A 2 111.62 -22.22 123.25
N ARG A 3 111.31 -21.90 124.51
CA ARG A 3 109.96 -21.46 124.94
C ARG A 3 109.46 -20.14 124.31
N THR A 4 110.36 -19.23 123.91
CA THR A 4 109.97 -17.96 123.28
C THR A 4 109.67 -18.09 121.78
N ALA A 5 110.14 -19.17 121.14
CA ALA A 5 109.84 -19.46 119.74
C ALA A 5 108.50 -20.19 119.57
N GLU A 6 108.15 -21.09 120.49
CA GLU A 6 106.82 -21.73 120.55
C GLU A 6 105.70 -20.71 120.76
N VAL A 7 105.84 -19.81 121.74
CA VAL A 7 104.83 -18.76 122.00
C VAL A 7 104.63 -17.83 120.79
N LYS A 8 105.69 -17.51 120.04
CA LYS A 8 105.60 -16.72 118.79
C LYS A 8 105.01 -17.49 117.61
N ARG A 9 105.04 -18.82 117.64
CA ARG A 9 104.41 -19.68 116.65
C ARG A 9 102.92 -19.81 116.95
N ASP A 10 102.58 -20.09 118.21
CA ASP A 10 101.19 -20.22 118.67
C ASP A 10 100.45 -18.88 118.59
N ALA A 11 101.11 -17.75 118.88
CA ALA A 11 100.55 -16.41 118.67
C ALA A 11 100.26 -16.13 117.18
N ARG A 12 101.13 -16.57 116.26
CA ARG A 12 100.89 -16.44 114.80
C ARG A 12 99.80 -17.36 114.29
N ILE A 13 99.70 -18.58 114.84
CA ILE A 13 98.63 -19.53 114.50
C ILE A 13 97.30 -18.99 115.01
N GLY A 14 97.24 -18.51 116.26
CA GLY A 14 96.04 -17.88 116.82
C GLY A 14 95.62 -16.61 116.09
N GLU A 15 96.57 -15.76 115.66
CA GLU A 15 96.24 -14.61 114.79
C GLU A 15 95.71 -15.04 113.42
N ALA A 16 96.26 -16.10 112.82
CA ALA A 16 95.80 -16.60 111.52
C ALA A 16 94.41 -17.25 111.61
N GLU A 17 94.14 -18.02 112.66
CA GLU A 17 92.83 -18.62 112.95
C GLU A 17 91.79 -17.54 113.25
N ALA A 18 92.13 -16.55 114.08
CA ALA A 18 91.23 -15.42 114.36
C ALA A 18 90.94 -14.58 113.09
N ARG A 19 91.92 -14.40 112.20
CA ARG A 19 91.72 -13.75 110.90
C ARG A 19 90.86 -14.59 109.96
N ALA A 20 91.02 -15.91 109.95
CA ALA A 20 90.21 -16.81 109.14
C ALA A 20 88.76 -16.84 109.62
N ASP A 21 88.53 -16.95 110.93
CA ASP A 21 87.19 -16.91 111.53
C ASP A 21 86.51 -15.55 111.34
N ALA A 22 87.26 -14.45 111.44
CA ALA A 22 86.76 -13.12 111.12
C ALA A 22 86.37 -13.01 109.63
N ALA A 23 87.21 -13.50 108.72
CA ALA A 23 86.93 -13.48 107.28
C ALA A 23 85.73 -14.37 106.89
N ILE A 24 85.56 -15.53 107.52
CA ILE A 24 84.40 -16.40 107.31
C ILE A 24 83.12 -15.72 107.81
N LYS A 25 83.14 -15.12 109.00
CA LYS A 25 81.99 -14.37 109.52
C LYS A 25 81.65 -13.15 108.67
N GLU A 26 82.66 -12.45 108.17
CA GLU A 26 82.49 -11.32 107.25
C GLU A 26 81.90 -11.76 105.92
N ALA A 27 82.39 -12.88 105.34
CA ALA A 27 81.83 -13.44 104.11
C ALA A 27 80.37 -13.90 104.27
N ILE A 28 80.01 -14.53 105.38
CA ILE A 28 78.62 -14.94 105.67
C ILE A 28 77.71 -13.72 105.88
N ALA A 29 78.19 -12.71 106.60
CA ALA A 29 77.44 -11.46 106.80
C ALA A 29 77.24 -10.72 105.46
N GLU A 30 78.26 -10.72 104.59
CA GLU A 30 78.20 -10.13 103.26
C GLU A 30 77.27 -10.92 102.33
N GLU A 31 77.32 -12.25 102.36
CA GLU A 31 76.40 -13.12 101.60
C GLU A 31 74.94 -12.88 102.02
N GLN A 32 74.65 -12.78 103.32
CA GLN A 32 73.31 -12.45 103.81
C GLN A 32 72.86 -11.05 103.41
N ARG A 33 73.76 -10.06 103.43
CA ARG A 33 73.49 -8.70 102.95
C ARG A 33 73.15 -8.71 101.47
N MET A 34 73.98 -9.37 100.65
CA MET A 34 73.76 -9.49 99.22
C MET A 34 72.48 -10.24 98.88
N ALA A 35 72.17 -11.34 99.58
CA ALA A 35 70.93 -12.08 99.42
C ALA A 35 69.71 -11.19 99.72
N SER A 36 69.78 -10.37 100.77
CA SER A 36 68.71 -9.43 101.12
C SER A 36 68.55 -8.32 100.08
N VAL A 37 69.65 -7.80 99.53
CA VAL A 37 69.63 -6.81 98.43
C VAL A 37 69.01 -7.41 97.17
N PHE A 38 69.43 -8.60 96.75
CA PHE A 38 68.88 -9.26 95.56
C PHE A 38 67.41 -9.60 95.73
N LEU A 39 66.98 -10.06 96.92
CA LEU A 39 65.56 -10.25 97.21
C LEU A 39 64.79 -8.94 97.05
N ASN A 40 65.28 -7.85 97.62
CA ASN A 40 64.64 -6.54 97.49
C ASN A 40 64.57 -6.08 96.02
N ASP A 41 65.68 -6.20 95.28
CA ASP A 41 65.74 -5.84 93.87
C ASP A 41 64.80 -6.69 93.00
N THR A 42 64.67 -8.00 93.30
CA THR A 42 63.74 -8.88 92.60
C THR A 42 62.28 -8.49 92.88
N GLU A 43 61.95 -8.10 94.11
CA GLU A 43 60.59 -7.66 94.46
C GLU A 43 60.29 -6.28 93.85
N ILE A 44 61.26 -5.37 93.81
CA ILE A 44 61.12 -4.08 93.10
C ILE A 44 60.93 -4.32 91.60
N ALA A 45 61.68 -5.23 90.98
CA ALA A 45 61.56 -5.55 89.57
C ALA A 45 60.21 -6.21 89.25
N LYS A 46 59.72 -7.13 90.10
CA LYS A 46 58.37 -7.70 89.98
C LYS A 46 57.30 -6.62 90.10
N ALA A 47 57.39 -5.74 91.11
CA ALA A 47 56.44 -4.66 91.30
C ALA A 47 56.42 -3.69 90.10
N LYS A 48 57.59 -3.35 89.53
CA LYS A 48 57.69 -2.55 88.30
C LYS A 48 57.05 -3.26 87.10
N ARG A 49 57.38 -4.54 86.87
CA ARG A 49 56.79 -5.33 85.78
C ARG A 49 55.27 -5.40 85.91
N ASP A 50 54.76 -5.70 87.11
CA ASP A 50 53.33 -5.85 87.34
C ASP A 50 52.60 -4.49 87.23
N PHE A 51 53.25 -3.40 87.63
CA PHE A 51 52.75 -2.04 87.40
C PHE A 51 52.66 -1.71 85.90
N GLU A 52 53.72 -1.98 85.13
CA GLU A 52 53.74 -1.75 83.69
C GLU A 52 52.73 -2.61 82.94
N LEU A 53 52.56 -3.88 83.33
CA LEU A 53 51.55 -4.77 82.76
C LEU A 53 50.13 -4.25 83.05
N LYS A 54 49.85 -3.82 84.28
CA LYS A 54 48.56 -3.22 84.63
C LYS A 54 48.33 -1.92 83.87
N LYS A 55 49.34 -1.05 83.78
CA LYS A 55 49.25 0.20 83.01
C LYS A 55 48.94 -0.09 81.54
N ALA A 56 49.67 -1.00 80.90
CA ALA A 56 49.44 -1.38 79.52
C ALA A 56 48.04 -2.00 79.31
N ALA A 57 47.54 -2.79 80.26
CA ALA A 57 46.20 -3.34 80.22
C ALA A 57 45.13 -2.24 80.27
N TYR A 58 45.26 -1.27 81.19
CA TYR A 58 44.34 -0.14 81.26
C TYR A 58 44.43 0.77 80.03
N ASP A 59 45.64 1.05 79.54
CA ASP A 59 45.84 1.83 78.32
C ASP A 59 45.18 1.12 77.12
N MET A 60 45.33 -0.20 77.01
CA MET A 60 44.68 -1.00 75.96
C MET A 60 43.15 -0.94 76.07
N GLU A 61 42.60 -1.04 77.27
CA GLU A 61 41.15 -0.96 77.50
C GLU A 61 40.60 0.43 77.14
N VAL A 62 41.27 1.50 77.58
CA VAL A 62 40.91 2.88 77.25
C VAL A 62 40.99 3.10 75.73
N GLN A 63 42.05 2.65 75.07
CA GLN A 63 42.19 2.78 73.62
C GLN A 63 41.12 1.98 72.87
N THR A 64 40.80 0.78 73.33
CA THR A 64 39.72 -0.04 72.74
C THR A 64 38.38 0.66 72.88
N LYS A 65 38.07 1.22 74.05
CA LYS A 65 36.83 1.97 74.29
C LYS A 65 36.77 3.26 73.48
N ASN A 66 37.89 3.97 73.33
CA ASN A 66 37.96 5.16 72.48
C ASN A 66 37.76 4.79 71.00
N ALA A 67 38.41 3.75 70.50
CA ALA A 67 38.24 3.28 69.13
C ALA A 67 36.79 2.79 68.85
N GLU A 68 36.17 2.08 69.81
CA GLU A 68 34.75 1.71 69.73
C GLU A 68 33.85 2.94 69.66
N ALA A 69 34.12 3.96 70.47
CA ALA A 69 33.36 5.21 70.46
C ALA A 69 33.52 6.00 69.15
N GLU A 70 34.73 6.05 68.61
CA GLU A 70 35.02 6.68 67.30
C GLU A 70 34.30 5.93 66.17
N MET A 71 34.41 4.59 66.11
CA MET A 71 33.70 3.78 65.12
C MET A 71 32.18 3.92 65.24
N ALA A 72 31.65 3.99 66.46
CA ALA A 72 30.21 4.21 66.68
C ALA A 72 29.78 5.58 66.16
N TYR A 73 30.59 6.63 66.38
CA TYR A 73 30.34 7.96 65.84
C TYR A 73 30.36 7.97 64.31
N GLU A 74 31.39 7.37 63.70
CA GLU A 74 31.50 7.26 62.23
C GLU A 74 30.34 6.46 61.62
N LEU A 75 29.95 5.35 62.25
CA LEU A 75 28.81 4.55 61.82
C LEU A 75 27.53 5.36 61.87
N GLN A 76 27.33 6.14 62.93
CA GLN A 76 26.14 6.98 63.07
C GLN A 76 26.13 8.12 62.05
N ALA A 77 27.28 8.74 61.79
CA ALA A 77 27.44 9.73 60.74
C ALA A 77 27.13 9.14 59.35
N ALA A 78 27.62 7.93 59.05
CA ALA A 78 27.35 7.22 57.81
C ALA A 78 25.85 6.85 57.65
N LYS A 79 25.22 6.33 58.70
CA LYS A 79 23.77 6.05 58.73
C LYS A 79 22.95 7.32 58.48
N THR A 80 23.36 8.43 59.08
CA THR A 80 22.68 9.73 58.90
C THR A 80 22.84 10.22 57.47
N LYS A 81 24.05 10.15 56.90
CA LYS A 81 24.30 10.47 55.48
C LYS A 81 23.49 9.58 54.53
N GLN A 82 23.36 8.28 54.83
CA GLN A 82 22.53 7.37 54.04
C GLN A 82 21.05 7.81 54.06
N LYS A 83 20.50 8.10 55.25
CA LYS A 83 19.12 8.61 55.37
C LYS A 83 18.92 9.92 54.60
N ILE A 84 19.84 10.87 54.72
CA ILE A 84 19.79 12.12 53.96
C ILE A 84 19.73 11.83 52.45
N LYS A 85 20.61 10.94 51.96
CA LYS A 85 20.65 10.58 50.54
C LYS A 85 19.40 9.85 50.07
N GLU A 86 18.80 9.01 50.91
CA GLU A 86 17.51 8.36 50.63
C GLU A 86 16.40 9.41 50.48
N GLU A 87 16.34 10.41 51.37
CA GLU A 87 15.36 11.49 51.25
C GLU A 87 15.63 12.42 50.06
N GLU A 88 16.89 12.74 49.75
CA GLU A 88 17.26 13.47 48.53
C GLU A 88 16.80 12.72 47.27
N MET A 89 16.95 11.40 47.23
CA MET A 89 16.47 10.58 46.12
C MET A 89 14.94 10.62 46.02
N GLN A 90 14.23 10.59 47.15
CA GLN A 90 12.77 10.72 47.16
C GLN A 90 12.32 12.07 46.61
N ILE A 91 12.98 13.17 47.03
CA ILE A 91 12.73 14.50 46.49
C ILE A 91 12.94 14.51 44.97
N MET A 92 14.04 13.94 44.49
CA MET A 92 14.32 13.84 43.05
C MET A 92 13.24 13.06 42.29
N VAL A 93 12.76 11.94 42.85
CA VAL A 93 11.69 11.13 42.24
C VAL A 93 10.39 11.93 42.17
N VAL A 94 10.04 12.65 43.23
CA VAL A 94 8.84 13.50 43.27
C VAL A 94 8.96 14.64 42.26
N GLU A 95 10.08 15.36 42.22
CA GLU A 95 10.34 16.41 41.23
C GLU A 95 10.22 15.87 39.80
N ARG A 96 10.83 14.72 39.52
CA ARG A 96 10.79 14.11 38.19
C ARG A 96 9.39 13.62 37.81
N THR A 97 8.65 13.06 38.76
CA THR A 97 7.24 12.67 38.54
C THR A 97 6.38 13.90 38.25
N GLN A 98 6.59 15.00 38.98
CA GLN A 98 5.90 16.26 38.74
C GLN A 98 6.27 16.85 37.36
N GLN A 99 7.54 16.79 36.95
CA GLN A 99 7.97 17.20 35.62
C GLN A 99 7.29 16.37 34.52
N ILE A 100 7.22 15.05 34.67
CA ILE A 100 6.51 14.17 33.72
C ILE A 100 5.04 14.56 33.65
N ALA A 101 4.38 14.78 34.79
CA ALA A 101 2.98 15.19 34.82
C ALA A 101 2.74 16.54 34.11
N VAL A 102 3.64 17.51 34.30
CA VAL A 102 3.58 18.79 33.57
C VAL A 102 3.79 18.57 32.06
N GLN A 103 4.76 17.75 31.67
CA GLN A 103 5.02 17.43 30.26
C GLN A 103 3.82 16.72 29.61
N GLU A 104 3.19 15.77 30.29
CA GLU A 104 1.97 15.10 29.80
C GLU A 104 0.83 16.10 29.61
N GLN A 105 0.66 17.05 30.52
CA GLN A 105 -0.34 18.12 30.37
C GLN A 105 -0.01 19.04 29.19
N GLU A 106 1.26 19.38 28.98
CA GLU A 106 1.72 20.17 27.83
C GLU A 106 1.49 19.43 26.51
N ILE A 107 1.79 18.13 26.44
CA ILE A 107 1.51 17.28 25.27
C ILE A 107 0.02 17.25 25.01
N ALA A 108 -0.82 17.00 26.02
CA ALA A 108 -2.27 16.96 25.86
C ALA A 108 -2.86 18.31 25.41
N ARG A 109 -2.28 19.43 25.84
CA ARG A 109 -2.64 20.77 25.35
C ARG A 109 -2.25 20.92 23.89
N ARG A 110 -1.02 20.54 23.54
CA ARG A 110 -0.49 20.64 22.18
C ARG A 110 -1.22 19.74 21.19
N GLU A 111 -1.61 18.54 21.60
CA GLU A 111 -2.47 17.65 20.81
C GLU A 111 -3.82 18.29 20.52
N ARG A 112 -4.47 18.89 21.52
CA ARG A 112 -5.73 19.62 21.34
C ARG A 112 -5.56 20.84 20.42
N GLU A 113 -4.46 21.57 20.55
CA GLU A 113 -4.14 22.69 19.65
C GLU A 113 -3.92 22.22 18.21
N LEU A 114 -3.16 21.14 17.99
CA LEU A 114 -2.94 20.55 16.68
C LEU A 114 -4.23 19.96 16.07
N GLU A 115 -5.07 19.35 16.90
CA GLU A 115 -6.37 18.84 16.47
C GLU A 115 -7.26 19.98 15.97
N ALA A 116 -7.35 21.07 16.72
CA ALA A 116 -8.13 22.24 16.32
C ALA A 116 -7.53 23.00 15.11
N THR A 117 -6.21 23.13 15.03
CA THR A 117 -5.55 23.98 14.02
C THR A 117 -5.20 23.25 12.72
N VAL A 118 -4.86 21.97 12.79
CA VAL A 118 -4.39 21.20 11.62
C VAL A 118 -5.44 20.20 11.21
N ARG A 119 -5.90 19.36 12.14
CA ARG A 119 -6.78 18.23 11.82
C ARG A 119 -8.17 18.69 11.39
N GLN A 120 -8.81 19.59 12.13
CA GLN A 120 -10.13 20.09 11.78
C GLN A 120 -10.18 20.82 10.43
N PRO A 121 -9.25 21.75 10.10
CA PRO A 121 -9.22 22.35 8.77
C PRO A 121 -8.88 21.34 7.67
N ALA A 122 -7.98 20.38 7.92
CA ALA A 122 -7.66 19.34 6.95
C ALA A 122 -8.86 18.42 6.67
N GLU A 123 -9.63 18.05 7.70
CA GLU A 123 -10.87 17.28 7.55
C GLU A 123 -11.94 18.07 6.81
N ALA A 124 -12.09 19.37 7.10
CA ALA A 124 -12.99 20.26 6.38
C ALA A 124 -12.59 20.42 4.89
N GLU A 125 -11.30 20.61 4.60
CA GLU A 125 -10.75 20.68 3.24
C GLU A 125 -10.98 19.38 2.48
N LYS A 126 -10.69 18.24 3.12
CA LYS A 126 -10.94 16.91 2.55
C LYS A 126 -12.42 16.71 2.22
N PHE A 127 -13.31 17.00 3.17
CA PHE A 127 -14.75 16.89 2.95
C PHE A 127 -15.22 17.80 1.81
N ARG A 128 -14.73 19.05 1.76
CA ARG A 128 -15.01 20.00 0.68
C ARG A 128 -14.55 19.44 -0.68
N LEU A 129 -13.33 18.93 -0.76
CA LEU A 129 -12.77 18.37 -1.99
C LEU A 129 -13.54 17.11 -2.44
N GLU A 130 -13.86 16.21 -1.51
CA GLU A 130 -14.68 15.02 -1.79
C GLU A 130 -16.06 15.41 -2.32
N LYS A 131 -16.70 16.43 -1.74
CA LYS A 131 -18.00 16.93 -2.21
C LYS A 131 -17.91 17.58 -3.58
N ILE A 132 -16.86 18.35 -3.86
CA ILE A 132 -16.62 18.91 -5.19
C ILE A 132 -16.37 17.81 -6.21
N ALA A 133 -15.57 16.79 -5.87
CA ALA A 133 -15.31 15.65 -6.74
C ALA A 133 -16.58 14.82 -7.00
N GLU A 134 -17.39 14.58 -5.97
CA GLU A 134 -18.69 13.91 -6.09
C GLU A 134 -19.65 14.72 -6.97
N ALA A 135 -19.71 16.04 -6.79
CA ALA A 135 -20.52 16.93 -7.61
C ALA A 135 -20.07 16.92 -9.08
N ASN A 136 -18.76 16.98 -9.34
CA ASN A 136 -18.20 16.90 -10.69
C ASN A 136 -18.50 15.55 -11.34
N ARG A 137 -18.35 14.43 -10.62
CA ARG A 137 -18.71 13.10 -11.13
C ARG A 137 -20.20 13.04 -11.51
N LYS A 138 -21.08 13.54 -10.64
CA LYS A 138 -22.51 13.60 -10.93
C LYS A 138 -22.82 14.49 -12.13
N LYS A 139 -22.17 15.65 -12.23
CA LYS A 139 -22.31 16.56 -13.36
C LYS A 139 -21.94 15.88 -14.68
N VAL A 140 -20.76 15.25 -14.75
CA VAL A 140 -20.30 14.55 -15.96
C VAL A 140 -21.24 13.40 -16.33
N LEU A 141 -21.73 12.65 -15.34
CA LEU A 141 -22.67 11.55 -15.57
C LEU A 141 -24.00 12.08 -16.13
N LEU A 142 -24.56 13.14 -15.53
CA LEU A 142 -25.79 13.76 -16.01
C LEU A 142 -25.62 14.40 -17.41
N GLU A 143 -24.48 15.03 -17.68
CA GLU A 143 -24.16 15.56 -19.02
C GLU A 143 -24.07 14.42 -20.04
N ALA A 144 -23.40 13.31 -19.71
CA ALA A 144 -23.32 12.15 -20.59
C ALA A 144 -24.69 11.47 -20.82
N GLU A 145 -25.52 11.36 -19.79
CA GLU A 145 -26.89 10.85 -19.92
C GLU A 145 -27.75 11.77 -20.79
N ALA A 146 -27.67 13.09 -20.57
CA ALA A 146 -28.40 14.07 -21.38
C ALA A 146 -27.94 14.07 -22.84
N GLU A 147 -26.64 13.93 -23.10
CA GLU A 147 -26.10 13.80 -24.46
C GLU A 147 -26.56 12.48 -25.12
N ALA A 148 -26.55 11.38 -24.39
CA ALA A 148 -27.04 10.09 -24.89
C ALA A 148 -28.54 10.14 -25.22
N GLU A 149 -29.35 10.74 -24.34
CA GLU A 149 -30.78 10.92 -24.58
C GLU A 149 -31.05 11.86 -25.75
N ALA A 150 -30.31 12.98 -25.86
CA ALA A 150 -30.42 13.90 -26.99
C ALA A 150 -30.04 13.22 -28.31
N LEU A 151 -28.99 12.38 -28.32
CA LEU A 151 -28.60 11.61 -29.49
C LEU A 151 -29.66 10.57 -29.86
N ARG A 152 -30.23 9.86 -28.88
CA ARG A 152 -31.33 8.91 -29.10
C ARG A 152 -32.55 9.61 -29.72
N LEU A 153 -32.96 10.75 -29.16
CA LEU A 153 -34.11 11.51 -29.65
C LEU A 153 -33.87 12.04 -31.06
N LYS A 154 -32.66 12.54 -31.36
CA LYS A 154 -32.27 12.95 -32.72
C LYS A 154 -32.28 11.76 -33.69
N GLY A 155 -31.72 10.62 -33.30
CA GLY A 155 -31.72 9.40 -34.10
C GLY A 155 -33.14 8.89 -34.39
N GLU A 156 -34.04 8.93 -33.40
CA GLU A 156 -35.45 8.60 -33.58
C GLU A 156 -36.16 9.58 -34.51
N ALA A 157 -35.92 10.88 -34.37
CA ALA A 157 -36.49 11.90 -35.24
C ALA A 157 -35.99 11.76 -36.69
N GLU A 158 -34.69 11.47 -36.89
CA GLU A 158 -34.09 11.22 -38.20
C GLU A 158 -34.64 9.93 -38.82
N ALA A 159 -34.73 8.84 -38.05
CA ALA A 159 -35.32 7.59 -38.51
C ALA A 159 -36.77 7.78 -38.95
N TYR A 160 -37.59 8.47 -38.14
CA TYR A 160 -38.97 8.79 -38.48
C TYR A 160 -39.07 9.67 -39.74
N ALA A 161 -38.19 10.67 -39.89
CA ALA A 161 -38.15 11.52 -41.06
C ALA A 161 -37.77 10.73 -42.34
N ILE A 162 -36.82 9.80 -42.24
CA ILE A 162 -36.42 8.91 -43.35
C ILE A 162 -37.57 7.96 -43.70
N GLU A 163 -38.21 7.35 -42.70
CA GLU A 163 -39.36 6.45 -42.91
C GLU A 163 -40.53 7.19 -43.58
N ALA A 164 -40.86 8.39 -43.11
CA ALA A 164 -41.90 9.22 -43.70
C ALA A 164 -41.57 9.61 -45.15
N LYS A 165 -40.31 9.98 -45.44
CA LYS A 165 -39.86 10.26 -46.82
C LYS A 165 -39.92 9.00 -47.70
N ALA A 166 -39.40 7.88 -47.21
CA ALA A 166 -39.41 6.61 -47.95
C ALA A 166 -40.83 6.13 -48.24
N LYS A 167 -41.76 6.29 -47.27
CA LYS A 167 -43.18 5.99 -47.47
C LYS A 167 -43.82 6.92 -48.50
N ALA A 168 -43.55 8.23 -48.42
CA ALA A 168 -44.03 9.19 -49.40
C ALA A 168 -43.49 8.89 -50.82
N GLU A 169 -42.21 8.53 -50.94
CA GLU A 169 -41.60 8.11 -52.21
C GLU A 169 -42.21 6.80 -52.73
N ALA A 170 -42.44 5.82 -51.86
CA ALA A 170 -43.11 4.56 -52.21
C ALA A 170 -44.54 4.79 -52.70
N GLU A 171 -45.32 5.64 -52.01
CA GLU A 171 -46.67 6.03 -52.43
C GLU A 171 -46.65 6.79 -53.76
N GLN A 172 -45.69 7.69 -53.97
CA GLN A 172 -45.52 8.39 -55.25
C GLN A 172 -45.16 7.43 -56.38
N MET A 173 -44.27 6.46 -56.15
CA MET A 173 -43.92 5.44 -57.13
C MET A 173 -45.11 4.53 -57.42
N ALA A 174 -45.91 4.15 -56.41
CA ALA A 174 -47.12 3.35 -56.60
C ALA A 174 -48.16 4.09 -57.45
N LYS A 175 -48.42 5.38 -57.15
CA LYS A 175 -49.32 6.22 -57.96
C LYS A 175 -48.80 6.43 -59.38
N LYS A 176 -47.48 6.60 -59.56
CA LYS A 176 -46.87 6.65 -60.89
C LYS A 176 -47.05 5.31 -61.62
N ALA A 177 -46.85 4.18 -60.95
CA ALA A 177 -47.04 2.86 -61.55
C ALA A 177 -48.50 2.60 -61.95
N GLU A 178 -49.47 3.04 -61.14
CA GLU A 178 -50.89 3.00 -61.45
C GLU A 178 -51.24 3.91 -62.63
N ALA A 179 -50.77 5.16 -62.63
CA ALA A 179 -50.94 6.07 -63.76
C ALA A 179 -50.32 5.51 -65.05
N TRP A 180 -49.19 4.80 -64.98
CA TRP A 180 -48.57 4.13 -66.13
C TRP A 180 -49.35 2.89 -66.58
N LYS A 181 -50.11 2.25 -65.70
CA LYS A 181 -51.01 1.14 -66.06
C LYS A 181 -52.21 1.67 -66.85
N ASP A 182 -52.80 2.78 -66.42
CA ASP A 182 -53.88 3.44 -67.16
C ASP A 182 -53.36 4.06 -68.47
N TYR A 183 -52.15 4.64 -68.44
CA TYR A 183 -51.45 5.08 -69.65
C TYR A 183 -51.05 3.92 -70.56
N LYS A 184 -50.88 2.68 -70.09
CA LYS A 184 -50.61 1.55 -71.00
C LYS A 184 -51.81 1.26 -71.89
N GLU A 185 -53.04 1.38 -71.38
CA GLU A 185 -54.24 1.20 -72.22
C GLU A 185 -54.39 2.33 -73.25
N ALA A 186 -54.13 3.58 -72.85
CA ALA A 186 -54.19 4.73 -73.77
C ALA A 186 -52.98 4.80 -74.75
N ALA A 187 -51.77 4.55 -74.26
CA ALA A 187 -50.54 4.56 -75.06
C ALA A 187 -50.43 3.33 -75.98
N MET A 188 -51.08 2.20 -75.68
CA MET A 188 -51.20 1.11 -76.63
C MET A 188 -52.03 1.53 -77.85
N ILE A 189 -53.12 2.30 -77.67
CA ILE A 189 -53.94 2.82 -78.78
C ILE A 189 -53.16 3.87 -79.60
N ASP A 190 -52.41 4.75 -78.92
CA ASP A 190 -51.62 5.80 -79.57
C ASP A 190 -50.38 5.24 -80.31
N MET A 191 -49.67 4.26 -79.71
CA MET A 191 -48.65 3.48 -80.44
C MET A 191 -49.27 2.67 -81.58
N PHE A 192 -50.48 2.12 -81.43
CA PHE A 192 -51.14 1.41 -82.53
C PHE A 192 -51.43 2.35 -83.70
N LEU A 193 -51.92 3.56 -83.43
CA LEU A 193 -52.21 4.58 -84.44
C LEU A 193 -50.94 5.10 -85.15
N ASP A 194 -49.81 5.19 -84.46
CA ASP A 194 -48.52 5.61 -85.04
C ASP A 194 -47.76 4.48 -85.77
N VAL A 195 -47.93 3.23 -85.31
CA VAL A 195 -47.26 2.06 -85.89
C VAL A 195 -48.09 1.45 -87.04
N LEU A 196 -49.43 1.60 -87.04
CA LEU A 196 -50.32 1.11 -88.12
C LEU A 196 -49.90 1.64 -89.51
N PRO A 197 -49.67 2.95 -89.71
CA PRO A 197 -49.24 3.48 -91.00
C PRO A 197 -47.88 2.93 -91.42
N LYS A 198 -46.96 2.71 -90.48
CA LYS A 198 -45.62 2.17 -90.75
C LYS A 198 -45.65 0.69 -91.10
N MET A 199 -46.47 -0.11 -90.41
CA MET A 199 -46.71 -1.51 -90.77
C MET A 199 -47.42 -1.63 -92.13
N VAL A 200 -48.42 -0.79 -92.41
CA VAL A 200 -49.09 -0.75 -93.72
C VAL A 200 -48.13 -0.30 -94.81
N ALA A 201 -47.28 0.70 -94.56
CA ALA A 201 -46.25 1.15 -95.51
C ALA A 201 -45.19 0.07 -95.78
N GLU A 202 -44.75 -0.67 -94.75
CA GLU A 202 -43.73 -1.71 -94.90
C GLU A 202 -44.29 -2.99 -95.52
N VAL A 203 -45.57 -3.31 -95.29
CA VAL A 203 -46.30 -4.37 -96.00
C VAL A 203 -46.64 -3.96 -97.44
N ALA A 204 -46.83 -2.67 -97.71
CA ALA A 204 -47.03 -2.14 -99.06
C ALA A 204 -45.72 -1.89 -99.83
N ALA A 205 -44.57 -1.79 -99.15
CA ALA A 205 -43.28 -1.52 -99.78
C ALA A 205 -42.88 -2.57 -100.85
N PRO A 206 -43.09 -3.89 -100.64
CA PRO A 206 -42.85 -4.90 -101.67
C PRO A 206 -43.82 -4.81 -102.85
N ILE A 207 -45.04 -4.28 -102.65
CA ILE A 207 -46.05 -4.11 -103.72
C ILE A 207 -45.73 -2.85 -104.56
N SER A 208 -45.25 -1.77 -103.92
CA SER A 208 -44.89 -0.52 -104.59
C SER A 208 -43.58 -0.61 -105.41
N GLN A 209 -42.66 -1.50 -105.04
CA GLN A 209 -41.38 -1.71 -105.76
C GLN A 209 -41.44 -2.77 -106.88
N ALA A 210 -42.56 -3.47 -107.06
CA ALA A 210 -42.72 -4.46 -108.13
C ALA A 210 -43.01 -3.79 -109.49
N LYS A 211 -41.99 -3.19 -110.11
CA LYS A 211 -42.09 -2.50 -111.41
C LYS A 211 -42.30 -3.40 -112.64
N LYS A 212 -42.16 -4.73 -112.53
CA LYS A 212 -42.48 -5.70 -113.59
C LYS A 212 -42.50 -7.13 -113.05
N ILE A 213 -43.67 -7.66 -112.68
CA ILE A 213 -43.83 -9.09 -112.38
C ILE A 213 -43.84 -9.83 -113.72
N THR A 214 -42.68 -10.35 -114.13
CA THR A 214 -42.57 -11.21 -115.32
C THR A 214 -42.61 -12.65 -114.85
N MET A 215 -43.80 -13.25 -114.93
CA MET A 215 -44.06 -14.64 -114.54
C MET A 215 -43.69 -15.56 -115.70
N VAL A 216 -42.56 -16.24 -115.61
CA VAL A 216 -42.11 -17.22 -116.62
C VAL A 216 -42.80 -18.55 -116.29
N SER A 217 -43.91 -18.82 -116.96
CA SER A 217 -44.70 -20.05 -116.80
C SER A 217 -44.27 -21.07 -117.86
N THR A 218 -43.55 -22.11 -117.43
CA THR A 218 -43.50 -23.40 -118.14
C THR A 218 -44.52 -24.32 -117.48
N GLY A 219 -45.73 -24.34 -118.04
CA GLY A 219 -46.68 -25.43 -117.85
C GLY A 219 -47.79 -25.21 -116.82
N SER A 220 -48.94 -24.75 -117.32
CA SER A 220 -50.30 -25.20 -117.00
C SER A 220 -50.67 -25.48 -115.54
N GLY A 221 -51.06 -24.42 -114.82
CA GLY A 221 -51.86 -24.49 -113.58
C GLY A 221 -51.80 -23.20 -112.78
N GLU A 222 -52.96 -22.56 -112.57
CA GLU A 222 -53.23 -21.25 -111.94
C GLU A 222 -52.08 -20.60 -111.13
N VAL A 223 -51.56 -19.49 -111.68
CA VAL A 223 -50.49 -18.69 -111.09
C VAL A 223 -50.94 -17.24 -110.96
N GLY A 224 -50.90 -16.70 -109.73
CA GLY A 224 -51.24 -15.32 -109.40
C GLY A 224 -51.54 -15.16 -107.91
N ALA A 225 -51.07 -14.06 -107.31
CA ALA A 225 -51.23 -13.53 -105.93
C ALA A 225 -51.43 -14.49 -104.73
N SER A 226 -52.28 -15.49 -104.82
CA SER A 226 -52.69 -16.41 -103.76
C SER A 226 -51.54 -17.25 -103.18
N LYS A 227 -50.54 -17.68 -103.97
CA LYS A 227 -49.34 -18.35 -103.42
C LYS A 227 -48.39 -17.40 -102.67
N LEU A 228 -48.26 -16.17 -103.17
CA LEU A 228 -47.44 -15.13 -102.51
C LEU A 228 -48.10 -14.69 -101.19
N THR A 229 -49.42 -14.58 -101.20
CA THR A 229 -50.22 -14.29 -99.99
C THR A 229 -50.16 -15.47 -99.01
N GLY A 230 -50.16 -16.71 -99.51
CA GLY A 230 -49.99 -17.92 -98.71
C GLY A 230 -48.61 -18.04 -98.04
N GLU A 231 -47.52 -17.77 -98.75
CA GLU A 231 -46.18 -17.76 -98.17
C GLU A 231 -45.98 -16.63 -97.14
N VAL A 232 -46.60 -15.46 -97.35
CA VAL A 232 -46.60 -14.37 -96.35
C VAL A 232 -47.43 -14.75 -95.12
N LEU A 233 -48.60 -15.37 -95.29
CA LEU A 233 -49.41 -15.88 -94.18
C LEU A 233 -48.68 -16.98 -93.38
N ASP A 234 -47.93 -17.86 -94.04
CA ASP A 234 -47.14 -18.89 -93.37
C ASP A 234 -45.95 -18.31 -92.60
N ILE A 235 -45.30 -17.25 -93.10
CA ILE A 235 -44.26 -16.53 -92.37
C ILE A 235 -44.86 -15.85 -91.13
N VAL A 236 -46.00 -15.18 -91.26
CA VAL A 236 -46.71 -14.54 -90.13
C VAL A 236 -47.12 -15.57 -89.07
N ASN A 237 -47.55 -16.77 -89.46
CA ASN A 237 -47.86 -17.84 -88.52
C ASN A 237 -46.62 -18.42 -87.81
N ARG A 238 -45.42 -18.31 -88.39
CA ARG A 238 -44.17 -18.81 -87.77
C ARG A 238 -43.50 -17.81 -86.84
N VAL A 239 -43.77 -16.50 -86.97
CA VAL A 239 -43.21 -15.44 -86.11
C VAL A 239 -43.49 -15.66 -84.61
N PRO A 240 -44.71 -16.00 -84.16
CA PRO A 240 -44.96 -16.27 -82.75
C PRO A 240 -44.14 -17.45 -82.20
N THR A 241 -43.92 -18.46 -83.05
CA THR A 241 -43.17 -19.67 -82.69
C THR A 241 -41.67 -19.41 -82.56
N LEU A 242 -41.12 -18.52 -83.41
CA LEU A 242 -39.74 -18.05 -83.36
C LEU A 242 -39.45 -17.18 -82.14
N VAL A 243 -40.39 -16.32 -81.75
CA VAL A 243 -40.25 -15.50 -80.54
C VAL A 243 -40.28 -16.38 -79.28
N LYS A 244 -41.15 -17.40 -79.27
CA LYS A 244 -41.24 -18.37 -78.17
C LYS A 244 -39.95 -19.16 -77.97
N SER A 245 -39.31 -19.62 -79.05
CA SER A 245 -38.06 -20.40 -78.96
C SER A 245 -36.83 -19.57 -78.59
N MET A 246 -36.83 -18.25 -78.85
CA MET A 246 -35.73 -17.36 -78.49
C MET A 246 -35.88 -16.69 -77.12
N THR A 247 -37.10 -16.44 -76.65
CA THR A 247 -37.34 -15.64 -75.43
C THR A 247 -38.09 -16.39 -74.34
N GLY A 248 -38.62 -17.59 -74.61
CA GLY A 248 -39.42 -18.35 -73.65
C GLY A 248 -40.79 -17.73 -73.32
N VAL A 249 -41.16 -16.61 -73.97
CA VAL A 249 -42.40 -15.88 -73.72
C VAL A 249 -43.44 -16.22 -74.80
N ASP A 250 -44.57 -16.76 -74.36
CA ASP A 250 -45.68 -17.26 -75.19
C ASP A 250 -46.71 -16.14 -75.42
N ILE A 251 -46.44 -15.22 -76.36
CA ILE A 251 -47.28 -14.02 -76.61
C ILE A 251 -48.74 -14.38 -76.94
N ALA A 252 -48.99 -15.54 -77.56
CA ALA A 252 -50.35 -16.03 -77.86
C ALA A 252 -51.18 -16.35 -76.62
N LYS A 253 -50.55 -16.67 -75.48
CA LYS A 253 -51.24 -16.81 -74.18
C LYS A 253 -51.44 -15.45 -73.51
N SER A 254 -50.46 -14.57 -73.61
CA SER A 254 -50.49 -13.23 -72.98
C SER A 254 -51.61 -12.34 -73.52
N VAL A 255 -51.99 -12.49 -74.79
CA VAL A 255 -53.11 -11.75 -75.40
C VAL A 255 -54.47 -12.35 -75.03
N LYS A 256 -54.56 -13.66 -74.77
CA LYS A 256 -55.80 -14.33 -74.36
C LYS A 256 -56.12 -14.22 -72.87
N SER A 257 -55.15 -13.84 -72.04
CA SER A 257 -55.37 -13.53 -70.62
C SER A 257 -55.63 -12.04 -70.35
N ALA A 258 -55.61 -11.21 -71.40
CA ALA A 258 -55.81 -9.77 -71.33
C ALA A 258 -57.09 -9.30 -72.06
N ALA A 259 -57.97 -10.25 -72.41
CA ALA A 259 -59.34 -10.03 -72.88
C ALA A 259 -60.29 -10.86 -72.03
#